data_AF-A0A7C3XQC0-F1
#
_entry.id   AF-A0A7C3XQC0-F1
#
_cell.length_a   1.000
_cell.length_b   1.000
_cell.length_c   1.000
_cell.angle_alpha   90.00
_cell.angle_beta   90.00
_cell.angle_gamma   90.00
#
_symmetry.space_group_name_H-M   'P 1'
#
loop_
_entity.id
_entity.type
_entity.pdbx_description
1 polymer ?
#
loop_
_entity_poly.entity_id
_entity_poly.type
_entity_poly.pdbx_seq_one_letter_code
_entity_poly.pdbx_strand_id
1 'polypeptide(L)'
;MEQRLLPVVAILVLVVGGCATYNQKSVGMVDCYLRGDYPTAAAEASAMVEKGEKQDRLLLRLEQGSALRAAGQLQASNQALDVADALFAEFDEKAKIRVGREAFAAVTNLSLIDYEGYGYDRIMMNVYKALNYMEMGQMDSARIELRRVGVAQQKSAQRYAAKIENAERARKQKDPSVGFDVDRTMDDPKFQKELESHYADLPDLEAHAVYVNPFAEYLQGLFFLYAGDAEDREVGRTALRNAAGMINNPYVKQEAVRAEQVASTGRIQPMTYVIFETGLAPMRDQFRITLYMVINGRLVDFHAAFPFLRRQEGAIPYMSVQAGGAEHRTVTVADMDRIIGQEFKNELPAVVTRTLIASSVKAAASYAAREAARRRDGRGGWAEAVANIGTVLYQEVMNQADLRTWRTLPKQIQVASFPTPPDRKITLSMAGGPPFATVELIPATVNVVCVTCPSPMARPAIHQFKLK
;
A
#
# COMPACT_ATOMS: atom_id res chain seq x y z
N MET A 1 -38.58 -40.05 -33.75
CA MET A 1 -37.95 -38.86 -34.37
C MET A 1 -37.59 -37.90 -33.24
N GLU A 2 -36.48 -38.18 -32.57
CA GLU A 2 -35.96 -37.38 -31.45
C GLU A 2 -35.12 -36.24 -32.04
N GLN A 3 -35.52 -34.99 -31.81
CA GLN A 3 -34.69 -33.81 -32.13
C GLN A 3 -34.28 -33.11 -30.84
N ARG A 4 -33.05 -33.47 -30.44
CA ARG A 4 -32.03 -32.73 -29.68
C ARG A 4 -32.41 -31.29 -29.27
N LEU A 5 -32.76 -31.13 -28.00
CA LEU A 5 -32.94 -29.85 -27.30
C LEU A 5 -31.81 -29.58 -26.26
N LEU A 6 -30.61 -30.12 -26.48
CA LEU A 6 -29.41 -29.84 -25.68
C LEU A 6 -28.25 -29.49 -26.62
N PRO A 7 -27.95 -28.18 -26.83
CA PRO A 7 -26.68 -27.65 -26.33
C PRO A 7 -26.68 -26.14 -26.00
N VAL A 8 -27.82 -25.49 -25.72
CA VAL A 8 -27.82 -24.03 -25.44
C VAL A 8 -27.70 -23.69 -23.94
N VAL A 9 -28.12 -24.59 -23.05
CA VAL A 9 -28.04 -24.37 -21.59
C VAL A 9 -26.62 -24.58 -21.03
N ALA A 10 -25.76 -25.32 -21.74
CA ALA A 10 -24.40 -25.62 -21.27
C ALA A 10 -23.36 -24.49 -21.49
N ILE A 11 -23.65 -23.52 -22.35
CA ILE A 11 -22.72 -22.39 -22.62
C ILE A 11 -22.96 -21.22 -21.65
N LEU A 12 -24.12 -21.15 -20.98
CA LEU A 12 -24.47 -20.06 -20.07
C LEU A 12 -23.86 -20.21 -18.66
N VAL A 13 -23.40 -21.40 -18.28
CA VAL A 13 -22.86 -21.69 -16.93
C VAL A 13 -21.35 -21.42 -16.82
N LEU A 14 -20.64 -21.24 -17.93
CA LEU A 14 -19.18 -21.08 -17.94
C LEU A 14 -18.68 -19.62 -17.84
N VAL A 15 -19.57 -18.62 -17.80
CA VAL A 15 -19.20 -17.19 -17.73
C VAL A 15 -19.44 -16.57 -16.35
N VAL A 16 -19.96 -17.33 -15.38
CA VAL A 16 -20.28 -16.84 -14.02
C VAL A 16 -19.07 -16.78 -13.08
N GLY A 17 -17.85 -17.09 -13.56
CA GLY A 17 -16.60 -16.86 -12.82
C GLY A 17 -16.17 -15.39 -12.75
N GLY A 18 -17.13 -14.46 -12.72
CA GLY A 18 -16.93 -13.02 -12.87
C GLY A 18 -16.10 -12.39 -11.75
N CYS A 19 -14.88 -11.97 -12.11
CA CYS A 19 -14.07 -10.93 -11.47
C CYS A 19 -14.05 -10.91 -9.94
N ALA A 20 -13.37 -11.89 -9.33
CA ALA A 20 -12.96 -11.75 -7.95
C ALA A 20 -12.11 -10.47 -7.77
N THR A 21 -12.42 -9.65 -6.77
CA THR A 21 -11.63 -8.45 -6.46
C THR A 21 -10.23 -8.84 -6.00
N TYR A 22 -9.27 -7.92 -6.07
CA TYR A 22 -7.93 -8.17 -5.53
C TYR A 22 -7.97 -8.65 -4.06
N ASN A 23 -8.87 -8.06 -3.24
CA ASN A 23 -9.05 -8.46 -1.85
C ASN A 23 -9.48 -9.92 -1.70
N GLN A 24 -10.33 -10.43 -2.60
CA GLN A 24 -10.74 -11.84 -2.63
C GLN A 24 -9.60 -12.75 -3.11
N LYS A 25 -8.86 -12.33 -4.15
CA LYS A 25 -7.72 -13.08 -4.70
C LYS A 25 -6.57 -13.25 -3.69
N SER A 26 -6.38 -12.29 -2.79
CA SER A 26 -5.26 -12.27 -1.82
C SER A 26 -5.56 -12.90 -0.46
N VAL A 27 -6.78 -13.41 -0.22
CA VAL A 27 -7.18 -13.98 1.09
C VAL A 27 -6.25 -15.12 1.52
N GLY A 28 -5.95 -16.07 0.63
CA GLY A 28 -5.13 -17.25 0.97
C GLY A 28 -3.73 -16.87 1.49
N MET A 29 -3.04 -15.98 0.78
CA MET A 29 -1.75 -15.43 1.20
C MET A 29 -1.85 -14.68 2.54
N VAL A 30 -2.82 -13.78 2.68
CA VAL A 30 -2.98 -12.95 3.89
C VAL A 30 -3.31 -13.81 5.12
N ASP A 31 -4.15 -14.83 4.97
CA ASP A 31 -4.50 -15.76 6.05
C ASP A 31 -3.28 -16.56 6.53
N CYS A 32 -2.43 -17.03 5.61
CA CYS A 32 -1.19 -17.71 5.96
C CYS A 32 -0.24 -16.75 6.69
N TYR A 33 -0.11 -15.51 6.18
CA TYR A 33 0.72 -14.47 6.78
C TYR A 33 0.26 -14.15 8.21
N LEU A 34 -1.05 -13.97 8.44
CA LEU A 34 -1.63 -13.68 9.76
C LEU A 34 -1.43 -14.80 10.79
N ARG A 35 -1.25 -16.05 10.35
CA ARG A 35 -0.92 -17.20 11.20
C ARG A 35 0.59 -17.36 11.43
N GLY A 36 1.42 -16.54 10.79
CA GLY A 36 2.87 -16.70 10.80
C GLY A 36 3.35 -17.93 10.02
N ASP A 37 2.53 -18.46 9.10
CA ASP A 37 2.95 -19.49 8.14
C ASP A 37 3.54 -18.80 6.90
N TYR A 38 4.68 -18.15 7.11
CA TYR A 38 5.35 -17.34 6.10
C TYR A 38 5.82 -18.14 4.87
N PRO A 39 6.33 -19.38 5.00
CA PRO A 39 6.68 -20.19 3.82
C PRO A 39 5.48 -20.44 2.90
N THR A 40 4.31 -20.79 3.46
CA THR A 40 3.09 -20.98 2.66
C THR A 40 2.60 -19.65 2.10
N ALA A 41 2.63 -18.57 2.88
CA ALA A 41 2.28 -17.23 2.38
C ALA A 41 3.15 -16.81 1.18
N ALA A 42 4.46 -17.08 1.22
CA ALA A 42 5.37 -16.79 0.11
C ALA A 42 5.10 -17.65 -1.13
N ALA A 43 4.72 -18.92 -0.94
CA ALA A 43 4.31 -19.79 -2.04
C ALA A 43 3.00 -19.30 -2.70
N GLU A 44 2.00 -18.93 -1.90
CA GLU A 44 0.74 -18.34 -2.39
C GLU A 44 0.99 -17.03 -3.13
N ALA A 45 1.81 -16.14 -2.58
CA ALA A 45 2.18 -14.88 -3.24
C ALA A 45 2.88 -15.12 -4.59
N SER A 46 3.75 -16.13 -4.67
CA SER A 46 4.43 -16.50 -5.92
C SER A 46 3.46 -17.08 -6.95
N ALA A 47 2.51 -17.92 -6.53
CA ALA A 47 1.45 -18.42 -7.40
C ALA A 47 0.52 -17.30 -7.90
N MET A 48 0.26 -16.28 -7.06
CA MET A 48 -0.49 -15.09 -7.46
C MET A 48 0.25 -14.28 -8.53
N VAL A 49 1.58 -14.21 -8.49
CA VAL A 49 2.38 -13.56 -9.56
C VAL A 49 2.25 -14.32 -10.89
N GLU A 50 2.28 -15.66 -10.87
CA GLU A 50 2.19 -16.49 -12.08
C GLU A 50 0.81 -16.43 -12.74
N LYS A 51 -0.25 -16.42 -11.92
CA LYS A 51 -1.66 -16.42 -12.37
C LYS A 51 -2.25 -15.01 -12.49
N GLY A 52 -1.49 -14.02 -12.03
CA GLY A 52 -1.94 -12.64 -11.86
C GLY A 52 -2.20 -11.91 -13.16
N GLU A 53 -3.08 -10.92 -13.09
CA GLU A 53 -3.35 -10.06 -14.24
C GLU A 53 -2.21 -9.05 -14.44
N LYS A 54 -1.95 -8.67 -15.68
CA LYS A 54 -0.83 -7.78 -16.03
C LYS A 54 -0.89 -6.43 -15.31
N GLN A 55 -2.10 -5.89 -15.10
CA GLN A 55 -2.31 -4.63 -14.41
C GLN A 55 -1.90 -4.66 -12.93
N ASP A 56 -1.91 -5.84 -12.29
CA ASP A 56 -1.61 -6.00 -10.86
C ASP A 56 -0.13 -6.38 -10.62
N ARG A 57 0.65 -6.55 -11.69
CA ARG A 57 2.03 -7.07 -11.64
C ARG A 57 2.94 -6.37 -10.64
N LEU A 58 2.79 -5.05 -10.45
CA LEU A 58 3.55 -4.32 -9.45
C LEU A 58 3.16 -4.75 -8.03
N LEU A 59 1.87 -4.66 -7.71
CA LEU A 59 1.35 -5.03 -6.40
C LEU A 59 1.68 -6.47 -6.03
N LEU A 60 1.51 -7.40 -6.98
CA LEU A 60 1.81 -8.81 -6.76
C LEU A 60 3.29 -9.04 -6.42
N ARG A 61 4.21 -8.28 -7.03
CA ARG A 61 5.64 -8.35 -6.71
C ARG A 61 5.99 -7.73 -5.36
N LEU A 62 5.30 -6.66 -4.97
CA LEU A 62 5.45 -6.08 -3.63
C LEU A 62 5.04 -7.09 -2.54
N GLU A 63 3.86 -7.70 -2.71
CA GLU A 63 3.32 -8.72 -1.78
C GLU A 63 4.20 -9.98 -1.74
N GLN A 64 4.70 -10.42 -2.90
CA GLN A 64 5.67 -11.51 -2.97
C GLN A 64 6.95 -11.17 -2.21
N GLY A 65 7.48 -9.96 -2.38
CA GLY A 65 8.70 -9.52 -1.70
C GLY A 65 8.57 -9.52 -0.18
N SER A 66 7.49 -8.95 0.37
CA SER A 66 7.23 -8.96 1.82
C SER A 66 7.02 -10.37 2.36
N ALA A 67 6.23 -11.21 1.68
CA ALA A 67 6.00 -12.59 2.10
C ALA A 67 7.29 -13.43 2.11
N LEU A 68 8.13 -13.30 1.07
CA LEU A 68 9.44 -13.95 1.00
C LEU A 68 10.39 -13.47 2.10
N ARG A 69 10.38 -12.16 2.41
CA ARG A 69 11.18 -11.60 3.51
C ARG A 69 10.77 -12.20 4.85
N ALA A 70 9.47 -12.21 5.16
CA ALA A 70 8.96 -12.81 6.39
C ALA A 70 9.26 -14.31 6.49
N ALA A 71 9.39 -15.00 5.35
CA ALA A 71 9.82 -16.40 5.27
C ALA A 71 11.34 -16.60 5.38
N GLY A 72 12.13 -15.53 5.55
CA GLY A 72 13.60 -15.56 5.59
C GLY A 72 14.26 -15.79 4.22
N GLN A 73 13.51 -15.74 3.12
CA GLN A 73 14.02 -15.95 1.76
C GLN A 73 14.49 -14.62 1.15
N LEU A 74 15.50 -14.02 1.78
CA LEU A 74 15.92 -12.62 1.53
C LEU A 74 16.37 -12.35 0.09
N GLN A 75 17.14 -13.26 -0.51
CA GLN A 75 17.60 -13.11 -1.90
C GLN A 75 16.42 -13.14 -2.90
N ALA A 76 15.47 -14.07 -2.70
CA ALA A 76 14.28 -14.16 -3.54
C ALA A 76 13.36 -12.96 -3.33
N SER A 77 13.24 -12.48 -2.08
CA SER A 77 12.54 -11.23 -1.75
C SER A 77 13.12 -10.05 -2.54
N ASN A 78 14.45 -9.89 -2.55
CA ASN A 78 15.10 -8.83 -3.33
C ASN A 78 14.84 -8.97 -4.83
N GLN A 79 14.90 -10.19 -5.39
CA GLN A 79 14.58 -10.41 -6.81
C GLN A 79 13.15 -9.99 -7.15
N ALA A 80 12.17 -10.30 -6.29
CA ALA A 80 10.78 -9.86 -6.49
C ALA A 80 10.66 -8.33 -6.43
N LEU A 81 11.31 -7.70 -5.45
CA LEU A 81 11.28 -6.24 -5.27
C LEU A 81 12.09 -5.48 -6.34
N ASP A 82 13.11 -6.09 -6.95
CA ASP A 82 13.83 -5.52 -8.10
C ASP A 82 12.93 -5.45 -9.34
N VAL A 83 12.09 -6.48 -9.56
CA VAL A 83 11.07 -6.43 -10.61
C VAL A 83 10.05 -5.32 -10.32
N ALA A 84 9.63 -5.14 -9.06
CA ALA A 84 8.76 -4.04 -8.67
C ALA A 84 9.40 -2.66 -8.92
N ASP A 85 10.69 -2.48 -8.60
CA ASP A 85 11.42 -1.23 -8.85
C ASP A 85 11.52 -0.91 -10.35
N ALA A 86 11.77 -1.91 -11.20
CA ALA A 86 11.75 -1.76 -12.65
C ALA A 86 10.36 -1.34 -13.17
N LEU A 87 9.29 -1.90 -12.61
CA LEU A 87 7.91 -1.53 -12.96
C LEU A 87 7.59 -0.09 -12.54
N PHE A 88 8.01 0.34 -11.35
CA PHE A 88 7.90 1.73 -10.94
C PHE A 88 8.60 2.69 -11.93
N ALA A 89 9.79 2.34 -12.40
CA ALA A 89 10.51 3.13 -13.40
C ALA A 89 9.75 3.17 -14.75
N GLU A 90 9.23 2.03 -15.21
CA GLU A 90 8.41 1.93 -16.43
C GLU A 90 7.17 2.84 -16.34
N PHE A 91 6.48 2.83 -15.21
CA PHE A 91 5.29 3.66 -14.99
C PHE A 91 5.63 5.16 -14.88
N ASP A 92 6.75 5.51 -14.25
CA ASP A 92 7.24 6.89 -14.20
C ASP A 92 7.49 7.47 -15.60
N GLU A 93 8.08 6.66 -16.51
CA GLU A 93 8.32 7.06 -17.89
C GLU A 93 7.02 7.23 -18.68
N LYS A 94 6.10 6.27 -18.54
CA LYS A 94 4.77 6.34 -19.17
C LYS A 94 3.97 7.55 -18.69
N ALA A 95 4.04 7.88 -17.41
CA ALA A 95 3.33 9.02 -16.83
C ALA A 95 3.79 10.34 -17.46
N LYS A 96 5.10 10.53 -17.67
CA LYS A 96 5.65 11.73 -18.35
C LYS A 96 5.08 11.92 -19.75
N ILE A 97 4.89 10.82 -20.50
CA ILE A 97 4.32 10.85 -21.86
C ILE A 97 2.82 11.19 -21.80
N ARG A 98 2.08 10.64 -20.82
CA ARG A 98 0.64 10.90 -20.64
C ARG A 98 0.34 12.35 -20.26
N VAL A 99 1.17 13.00 -19.44
CA VAL A 99 1.00 14.42 -19.08
C VAL A 99 1.01 15.35 -20.31
N GLY A 100 1.63 14.93 -21.42
CA GLY A 100 1.61 15.65 -22.70
C GLY A 100 0.46 15.32 -23.66
N ARG A 101 -0.44 14.37 -23.32
CA ARG A 101 -1.60 13.98 -24.17
C ARG A 101 -2.89 14.02 -23.35
N GLU A 102 -3.94 14.67 -23.87
CA GLU A 102 -5.27 14.78 -23.25
C GLU A 102 -6.02 13.43 -23.20
N ALA A 103 -5.58 12.49 -22.37
CA ALA A 103 -6.05 11.09 -22.36
C ALA A 103 -7.03 10.75 -21.22
N PHE A 104 -7.64 11.73 -20.56
CA PHE A 104 -8.40 11.52 -19.31
C PHE A 104 -9.80 10.90 -19.50
N ALA A 105 -10.44 11.11 -20.65
CA ALA A 105 -11.84 10.74 -20.86
C ALA A 105 -12.10 9.26 -21.25
N ALA A 106 -11.07 8.46 -21.54
CA ALA A 106 -11.24 7.13 -22.13
C ALA A 106 -11.26 5.95 -21.12
N VAL A 107 -11.08 6.20 -19.82
CA VAL A 107 -10.91 5.11 -18.84
C VAL A 107 -12.27 4.67 -18.30
N THR A 108 -12.76 3.53 -18.79
CA THR A 108 -14.05 2.97 -18.37
C THR A 108 -13.97 2.11 -17.11
N ASN A 109 -12.80 1.61 -16.68
CA ASN A 109 -12.68 0.87 -15.43
C ASN A 109 -11.34 1.13 -14.73
N LEU A 110 -11.39 1.62 -13.49
CA LEU A 110 -10.22 1.96 -12.68
C LEU A 110 -9.53 0.73 -12.08
N SER A 111 -10.14 -0.45 -12.06
CA SER A 111 -9.44 -1.69 -11.67
C SER A 111 -8.65 -2.33 -12.82
N LEU A 112 -8.95 -1.96 -14.07
CA LEU A 112 -8.27 -2.48 -15.27
C LEU A 112 -7.04 -1.66 -15.69
N ILE A 113 -6.82 -0.49 -15.07
CA ILE A 113 -5.57 0.27 -15.28
C ILE A 113 -4.45 -0.36 -14.45
N ASP A 114 -3.22 -0.21 -14.94
CA ASP A 114 -2.01 -0.60 -14.21
C ASP A 114 -2.05 -0.01 -12.79
N TYR A 115 -1.79 -0.85 -11.79
CA TYR A 115 -1.48 -0.39 -10.44
C TYR A 115 -0.09 0.25 -10.47
N GLU A 116 -0.05 1.58 -10.45
CA GLU A 116 1.21 2.36 -10.53
C GLU A 116 1.91 2.53 -9.17
N GLY A 117 1.26 2.08 -8.09
CA GLY A 117 1.73 2.16 -6.71
C GLY A 117 1.67 3.56 -6.09
N TYR A 118 1.76 3.59 -4.77
CA TYR A 118 1.73 4.79 -3.92
C TYR A 118 3.14 5.18 -3.44
N GLY A 119 3.24 6.36 -2.84
CA GLY A 119 4.48 6.82 -2.23
C GLY A 119 4.95 5.87 -1.13
N TYR A 120 4.02 5.47 -0.24
CA TYR A 120 4.31 4.49 0.82
C TYR A 120 4.80 3.14 0.27
N ASP A 121 4.28 2.67 -0.86
CA ASP A 121 4.70 1.39 -1.46
C ASP A 121 6.18 1.46 -1.86
N ARG A 122 6.55 2.52 -2.58
CA ARG A 122 7.94 2.67 -3.06
C ARG A 122 8.90 2.89 -1.90
N ILE A 123 8.50 3.64 -0.88
CA ILE A 123 9.31 3.85 0.33
C ILE A 123 9.54 2.51 1.03
N MET A 124 8.47 1.76 1.32
CA MET A 124 8.57 0.49 2.04
C MET A 124 9.28 -0.60 1.23
N MET A 125 9.13 -0.62 -0.10
CA MET A 125 9.91 -1.49 -0.98
C MET A 125 11.42 -1.28 -0.78
N ASN A 126 11.90 -0.03 -0.81
CA ASN A 126 13.31 0.27 -0.58
C ASN A 126 13.76 -0.06 0.85
N VAL A 127 12.90 0.19 1.85
CA VAL A 127 13.16 -0.20 3.25
C VAL A 127 13.35 -1.71 3.38
N TYR A 128 12.49 -2.52 2.76
CA TYR A 128 12.59 -3.98 2.80
C TYR A 128 13.80 -4.51 2.06
N LYS A 129 14.13 -3.95 0.88
CA LYS A 129 15.39 -4.27 0.21
C LYS A 129 16.60 -3.93 1.08
N ALA A 130 16.61 -2.76 1.73
CA ALA A 130 17.70 -2.36 2.62
C ALA A 130 17.84 -3.32 3.81
N LEU A 131 16.75 -3.69 4.47
CA LEU A 131 16.77 -4.67 5.57
C LEU A 131 17.25 -6.04 5.10
N ASN A 132 16.76 -6.53 3.96
CA ASN A 132 17.23 -7.78 3.35
C ASN A 132 18.74 -7.74 3.11
N TYR A 133 19.25 -6.65 2.53
CA TYR A 133 20.67 -6.48 2.26
C TYR A 133 21.51 -6.42 3.55
N MET A 134 21.05 -5.70 4.59
CA MET A 134 21.73 -5.65 5.88
C MET A 134 21.79 -7.03 6.56
N GLU A 135 20.70 -7.79 6.50
CA GLU A 135 20.63 -9.16 7.03
C GLU A 135 21.54 -10.14 6.26
N MET A 136 21.72 -9.93 4.96
CA MET A 136 22.67 -10.69 4.15
C MET A 136 24.12 -10.19 4.27
N GLY A 137 24.39 -9.15 5.08
CA GLY A 137 25.71 -8.53 5.23
C GLY A 137 26.17 -7.68 4.04
N GLN A 138 25.28 -7.37 3.10
CA GLN A 138 25.53 -6.61 1.88
C GLN A 138 25.32 -5.11 2.10
N MET A 139 26.19 -4.49 2.90
CA MET A 139 26.01 -3.10 3.35
C MET A 139 26.04 -2.07 2.21
N ASP A 140 26.84 -2.27 1.16
CA ASP A 140 26.88 -1.36 0.02
C ASP A 140 25.56 -1.34 -0.77
N SER A 141 24.91 -2.50 -0.91
CA SER A 141 23.59 -2.59 -1.53
C SER A 141 22.53 -1.96 -0.62
N ALA A 142 22.58 -2.19 0.69
CA ALA A 142 21.67 -1.54 1.65
C ALA A 142 21.77 -0.02 1.60
N ARG A 143 22.99 0.52 1.50
CA ARG A 143 23.29 1.95 1.35
C ARG A 143 22.57 2.55 0.13
N ILE A 144 22.61 1.86 -1.01
CA ILE A 144 21.94 2.32 -2.25
C ILE A 144 20.43 2.44 -2.03
N GLU A 145 19.80 1.41 -1.46
CA GLU A 145 18.35 1.41 -1.25
C GLU A 145 17.92 2.45 -0.22
N LEU A 146 18.70 2.68 0.85
CA LEU A 146 18.43 3.75 1.81
C LEU A 146 18.57 5.15 1.18
N ARG A 147 19.51 5.37 0.25
CA ARG A 147 19.53 6.63 -0.52
C ARG A 147 18.30 6.77 -1.42
N ARG A 148 17.79 5.67 -1.97
CA ARG A 148 16.57 5.67 -2.80
C ARG A 148 15.31 5.96 -1.99
N VAL A 149 15.27 5.65 -0.69
CA VAL A 149 14.17 6.08 0.21
C VAL A 149 13.98 7.59 0.17
N GLY A 150 15.04 8.38 0.41
CA GLY A 150 14.95 9.84 0.39
C GLY A 150 14.48 10.39 -0.96
N VAL A 151 14.95 9.80 -2.07
CA VAL A 151 14.48 10.14 -3.42
C VAL A 151 13.00 9.80 -3.62
N ALA A 152 12.54 8.65 -3.10
CA ALA A 152 11.15 8.23 -3.20
C ALA A 152 10.22 9.16 -2.39
N GLN A 153 10.63 9.59 -1.20
CA GLN A 153 9.87 10.56 -0.40
C GLN A 153 9.71 11.89 -1.15
N GLN A 154 10.80 12.44 -1.72
CA GLN A 154 10.75 13.69 -2.49
C GLN A 154 9.86 13.57 -3.75
N LYS A 155 9.98 12.47 -4.50
CA LYS A 155 9.21 12.24 -5.73
C LYS A 155 7.72 12.04 -5.46
N SER A 156 7.35 11.47 -4.32
CA SER A 156 5.94 11.23 -3.96
C SER A 156 5.17 12.54 -3.85
N ALA A 157 5.79 13.58 -3.26
CA ALA A 157 5.21 14.92 -3.19
C ALA A 157 4.96 15.53 -4.58
N GLN A 158 5.92 15.36 -5.52
CA GLN A 158 5.79 15.87 -6.90
C GLN A 158 4.69 15.14 -7.67
N ARG A 159 4.61 13.82 -7.56
CA ARG A 159 3.56 13.03 -8.21
C ARG A 159 2.17 13.42 -7.71
N TYR A 160 2.05 13.68 -6.41
CA TYR A 160 0.80 14.14 -5.83
C TYR A 160 0.33 15.47 -6.43
N ALA A 161 1.21 16.47 -6.50
CA ALA A 161 0.89 17.76 -7.11
C ALA A 161 0.41 17.60 -8.57
N ALA A 162 1.07 16.74 -9.34
CA ALA A 162 0.67 16.44 -10.71
C ALA A 162 -0.70 15.73 -10.80
N LYS A 163 -1.03 14.82 -9.86
CA LYS A 163 -2.35 14.16 -9.81
C LYS A 163 -3.47 15.18 -9.56
N ILE A 164 -3.28 16.12 -8.65
CA ILE A 164 -4.26 17.20 -8.40
C ILE A 164 -4.44 18.06 -9.64
N GLU A 165 -3.34 18.56 -10.21
CA GLU A 165 -3.39 19.41 -11.40
C GLU A 165 -4.12 18.72 -12.56
N ASN A 166 -3.82 17.44 -12.79
CA ASN A 166 -4.48 16.66 -13.83
C ASN A 166 -5.99 16.49 -13.56
N ALA A 167 -6.39 16.25 -12.31
CA ALA A 167 -7.80 16.16 -11.94
C ALA A 167 -8.51 17.51 -12.12
N GLU A 168 -7.87 18.64 -11.78
CA GLU A 168 -8.41 19.97 -12.02
C GLU A 168 -8.56 20.28 -13.51
N ARG A 169 -7.58 19.92 -14.34
CA ARG A 169 -7.67 20.06 -15.81
C ARG A 169 -8.83 19.24 -16.36
N ALA A 170 -8.97 17.99 -15.93
CA ALA A 170 -10.07 17.11 -16.33
C ALA A 170 -11.44 17.67 -15.89
N ARG A 171 -11.52 18.26 -14.70
CA ARG A 171 -12.72 18.93 -14.17
C ARG A 171 -13.11 20.16 -15.02
N LYS A 172 -12.13 20.93 -15.50
CA LYS A 172 -12.34 22.12 -16.36
C LYS A 172 -12.70 21.76 -17.80
N GLN A 173 -12.20 20.64 -18.31
CA GLN A 173 -12.54 20.14 -19.65
C GLN A 173 -13.97 19.58 -19.64
N LYS A 174 -14.95 20.44 -19.92
CA LYS A 174 -16.35 20.03 -20.11
C LYS A 174 -16.49 19.28 -21.43
N ASP A 175 -16.86 18.00 -21.39
CA ASP A 175 -17.37 17.29 -22.56
C ASP A 175 -18.86 17.64 -22.74
N PRO A 176 -19.23 18.43 -23.76
CA PRO A 176 -20.63 18.84 -23.95
C PRO A 176 -21.57 17.66 -24.24
N SER A 177 -21.03 16.51 -24.65
CA SER A 177 -21.80 15.29 -24.91
C SER A 177 -22.20 14.52 -23.64
N VAL A 178 -21.55 14.83 -22.50
CA VAL A 178 -21.83 14.24 -21.19
C VAL A 178 -22.55 15.30 -20.36
N GLY A 179 -23.88 15.19 -20.27
CA GLY A 179 -24.74 16.13 -19.51
C GLY A 179 -24.64 16.00 -17.99
N PHE A 180 -23.43 15.85 -17.46
CA PHE A 180 -23.12 15.72 -16.04
C PHE A 180 -22.20 16.86 -15.58
N ASP A 181 -22.60 17.56 -14.53
CA ASP A 181 -21.85 18.68 -13.96
C ASP A 181 -21.15 18.24 -12.66
N VAL A 182 -19.82 18.12 -12.74
CA VAL A 182 -18.98 17.73 -11.61
C VAL A 182 -19.00 18.80 -10.51
N ASP A 183 -18.95 20.09 -10.88
CA ASP A 183 -18.92 21.19 -9.92
C ASP A 183 -20.20 21.20 -9.10
N ARG A 184 -21.35 21.14 -9.78
CA ARG A 184 -22.65 21.08 -9.14
C ARG A 184 -22.79 19.89 -8.19
N THR A 185 -22.22 18.74 -8.54
CA THR A 185 -22.26 17.54 -7.69
C THR A 185 -21.38 17.70 -6.45
N MET A 186 -20.17 18.25 -6.63
CA MET A 186 -19.25 18.53 -5.53
C MET A 186 -19.80 19.57 -4.53
N ASP A 187 -20.64 20.50 -5.02
CA ASP A 187 -21.29 21.54 -4.21
C ASP A 187 -22.63 21.09 -3.60
N ASP A 188 -23.13 19.88 -3.91
CA ASP A 188 -24.39 19.36 -3.36
C ASP A 188 -24.19 18.93 -1.88
N PRO A 189 -24.93 19.53 -0.92
CA PRO A 189 -24.82 19.18 0.50
C PRO A 189 -25.10 17.70 0.81
N LYS A 190 -25.97 17.04 0.04
CA LYS A 190 -26.25 15.61 0.22
C LYS A 190 -25.05 14.77 -0.18
N PHE A 191 -24.40 15.13 -1.29
CA PHE A 191 -23.20 14.46 -1.76
C PHE A 191 -22.05 14.66 -0.78
N GLN A 192 -21.84 15.89 -0.31
CA GLN A 192 -20.81 16.20 0.70
C GLN A 192 -21.03 15.40 1.98
N LYS A 193 -22.25 15.37 2.51
CA LYS A 193 -22.60 14.60 3.71
C LYS A 193 -22.33 13.10 3.54
N GLU A 194 -22.63 12.54 2.37
CA GLU A 194 -22.36 11.14 2.06
C GLU A 194 -20.84 10.87 2.05
N LEU A 195 -20.04 11.72 1.40
CA LEU A 195 -18.58 11.60 1.43
C LEU A 195 -18.03 11.75 2.86
N GLU A 196 -18.49 12.74 3.62
CA GLU A 196 -18.07 12.98 5.01
C GLU A 196 -18.30 11.75 5.89
N SER A 197 -19.43 11.06 5.73
CA SER A 197 -19.75 9.85 6.50
C SER A 197 -18.73 8.72 6.37
N HIS A 198 -17.96 8.69 5.27
CA HIS A 198 -16.94 7.68 4.99
C HIS A 198 -15.51 8.19 5.19
N TYR A 199 -15.28 9.50 5.22
CA TYR A 199 -13.94 10.10 5.24
C TYR A 199 -13.64 10.96 6.48
N ALA A 200 -14.60 11.14 7.39
CA ALA A 200 -14.41 11.95 8.60
C ALA A 200 -13.25 11.48 9.49
N ASP A 201 -12.95 10.18 9.52
CA ASP A 201 -11.92 9.58 10.37
C ASP A 201 -10.49 9.61 9.76
N LEU A 202 -10.31 10.27 8.61
CA LEU A 202 -9.00 10.42 7.98
C LEU A 202 -8.11 11.40 8.78
N PRO A 203 -6.79 11.14 8.88
CA PRO A 203 -5.87 11.98 9.63
C PRO A 203 -5.87 13.45 9.16
N ASP A 204 -5.58 14.38 10.06
CA ASP A 204 -5.35 15.79 9.72
C ASP A 204 -3.93 16.21 10.14
N LEU A 205 -2.94 15.69 9.40
CA LEU A 205 -1.53 16.05 9.60
C LEU A 205 -1.17 17.27 8.73
N GLU A 206 -0.26 18.11 9.22
CA GLU A 206 0.24 19.26 8.46
C GLU A 206 0.84 18.83 7.12
N ALA A 207 0.62 19.64 6.06
CA ALA A 207 1.01 19.39 4.67
C ALA A 207 2.51 19.08 4.43
N HIS A 208 3.39 19.40 5.39
CA HIS A 208 4.86 19.24 5.31
C HIS A 208 5.35 17.90 5.87
N ALA A 209 4.54 17.18 6.66
CA ALA A 209 4.86 15.88 7.26
C ALA A 209 4.58 14.68 6.33
N VAL A 210 4.39 14.93 5.03
CA VAL A 210 3.31 14.26 4.28
C VAL A 210 3.69 13.08 3.40
N TYR A 211 4.97 12.87 3.11
CA TYR A 211 5.40 11.68 2.36
C TYR A 211 6.62 11.02 2.97
N VAL A 212 6.80 11.24 4.28
CA VAL A 212 7.91 10.71 5.05
C VAL A 212 7.42 9.61 5.95
N ASN A 213 8.20 8.55 6.04
CA ASN A 213 7.96 7.45 6.96
C ASN A 213 9.00 7.59 8.08
N PRO A 214 8.61 7.88 9.34
CA PRO A 214 9.58 8.10 10.41
C PRO A 214 10.45 6.87 10.69
N PHE A 215 9.96 5.66 10.42
CA PHE A 215 10.77 4.46 10.50
C PHE A 215 11.84 4.43 9.41
N ALA A 216 11.52 4.86 8.20
CA ALA A 216 12.48 4.88 7.10
C ALA A 216 13.64 5.87 7.39
N GLU A 217 13.31 7.06 7.93
CA GLU A 217 14.29 8.04 8.43
C GLU A 217 15.11 7.48 9.60
N TYR A 218 14.46 6.83 10.56
CA TYR A 218 15.13 6.21 11.69
C TYR A 218 16.11 5.12 11.25
N LEU A 219 15.70 4.23 10.36
CA LEU A 219 16.53 3.15 9.83
C LEU A 219 17.71 3.69 9.01
N GLN A 220 17.46 4.69 8.16
CA GLN A 220 18.50 5.42 7.43
C GLN A 220 19.52 6.02 8.40
N GLY A 221 19.02 6.64 9.45
CA GLY A 221 19.79 7.18 10.57
C GLY A 221 20.72 6.16 11.22
N LEU A 222 20.18 5.04 11.67
CA LEU A 222 20.95 3.95 12.27
C LEU A 222 22.03 3.41 11.32
N PHE A 223 21.66 3.15 10.08
CA PHE A 223 22.59 2.61 9.09
C PHE A 223 23.77 3.55 8.84
N PHE A 224 23.51 4.80 8.49
CA PHE A 224 24.58 5.73 8.12
C PHE A 224 25.41 6.18 9.33
N LEU A 225 24.85 6.15 10.54
CA LEU A 225 25.62 6.42 11.76
C LEU A 225 26.58 5.29 12.12
N TYR A 226 26.14 4.03 12.00
CA TYR A 226 26.87 2.87 12.54
C TYR A 226 27.60 2.03 11.50
N ALA A 227 26.96 1.78 10.35
CA ALA A 227 27.52 1.00 9.25
C ALA A 227 28.15 1.87 8.14
N GLY A 228 27.79 3.17 8.08
CA GLY A 228 28.36 4.14 7.15
C GLY A 228 29.80 4.55 7.46
N ASP A 229 30.43 5.22 6.50
CA ASP A 229 31.77 5.78 6.67
C ASP A 229 31.71 7.09 7.45
N ALA A 230 32.88 7.65 7.80
CA ALA A 230 32.94 8.89 8.58
C ALA A 230 32.13 10.04 7.93
N GLU A 231 32.12 10.11 6.61
CA GLU A 231 31.38 11.10 5.82
C GLU A 231 29.85 10.90 5.88
N ASP A 232 29.37 9.66 6.00
CA ASP A 232 27.94 9.39 6.08
C ASP A 232 27.36 9.58 7.48
N ARG A 233 28.18 9.67 8.52
CA ARG A 233 27.69 9.89 9.90
C ARG A 233 26.85 11.15 10.02
N GLU A 234 27.18 12.19 9.25
CA GLU A 234 26.40 13.42 9.21
C GLU A 234 25.02 13.22 8.58
N VAL A 235 24.93 12.35 7.56
CA VAL A 235 23.66 11.90 6.98
C VAL A 235 22.85 11.14 8.03
N GLY A 236 23.48 10.21 8.74
CA GLY A 236 22.85 9.43 9.80
C GLY A 236 22.32 10.31 10.94
N ARG A 237 23.14 11.25 11.40
CA ARG A 237 22.77 12.24 12.44
C ARG A 237 21.58 13.09 12.01
N THR A 238 21.60 13.61 10.79
CA THR A 238 20.50 14.41 10.25
C THR A 238 19.21 13.61 10.18
N ALA A 239 19.26 12.37 9.67
CA ALA A 239 18.09 11.50 9.57
C ALA A 239 17.49 11.14 10.94
N LEU A 240 18.32 10.86 11.95
CA LEU A 240 17.84 10.62 13.32
C LEU A 240 17.20 11.85 13.96
N ARG A 241 17.77 13.03 13.73
CA ARG A 241 17.18 14.30 14.18
C ARG A 241 15.83 14.55 13.50
N ASN A 242 15.73 14.30 12.20
CA ASN A 242 14.49 14.41 11.45
C ASN A 242 13.43 13.45 12.00
N ALA A 243 13.78 12.17 12.18
CA ALA A 243 12.90 11.17 12.77
C ALA A 243 12.40 11.59 14.17
N ALA A 244 13.27 12.12 15.03
CA ALA A 244 12.90 12.62 16.35
C ALA A 244 11.97 13.85 16.31
N GLY A 245 12.02 14.64 15.23
CA GLY A 245 11.08 15.73 14.97
C GLY A 245 9.73 15.27 14.42
N MET A 246 9.69 14.13 13.73
CA MET A 246 8.47 13.57 13.13
C MET A 246 7.59 12.82 14.13
N ILE A 247 8.18 12.16 15.14
CA ILE A 247 7.44 11.31 16.06
C ILE A 247 7.87 11.50 17.51
N ASN A 248 6.89 11.55 18.43
CA ASN A 248 7.16 11.55 19.86
C ASN A 248 7.47 10.14 20.37
N ASN A 249 8.66 9.63 20.06
CA ASN A 249 9.11 8.31 20.50
C ASN A 249 10.38 8.44 21.38
N PRO A 250 10.40 7.88 22.61
CA PRO A 250 11.52 8.06 23.53
C PRO A 250 12.83 7.43 23.00
N TYR A 251 12.76 6.29 22.33
CA TYR A 251 13.95 5.62 21.77
C TYR A 251 14.54 6.41 20.61
N VAL A 252 13.68 6.94 19.72
CA VAL A 252 14.12 7.78 18.59
C VAL A 252 14.76 9.08 19.09
N LYS A 253 14.17 9.74 20.10
CA LYS A 253 14.74 10.95 20.71
C LYS A 253 16.09 10.69 21.38
N GLN A 254 16.20 9.60 22.13
CA GLN A 254 17.48 9.20 22.73
C GLN A 254 18.53 8.87 21.66
N GLU A 255 18.14 8.26 20.56
CA GLU A 255 19.03 7.94 19.46
C GLU A 255 19.55 9.20 18.75
N ALA A 256 18.71 10.22 18.56
CA ALA A 256 19.15 11.51 18.03
C ALA A 256 20.21 12.16 18.94
N VAL A 257 20.03 12.12 20.26
CA VAL A 257 21.05 12.61 21.22
C VAL A 257 22.33 11.79 21.14
N ARG A 258 22.23 10.47 21.02
CA ARG A 258 23.38 9.57 20.86
C ARG A 258 24.15 9.87 19.57
N ALA A 259 23.46 10.20 18.48
CA ALA A 259 24.10 10.58 17.22
C ALA A 259 24.99 11.83 17.37
N GLU A 260 24.53 12.84 18.13
CA GLU A 260 25.35 14.03 18.44
C GLU A 260 26.60 13.67 19.29
N GLN A 261 26.47 12.72 20.22
CA GLN A 261 27.60 12.23 21.01
C GLN A 261 28.61 11.46 20.15
N VAL A 262 28.13 10.63 19.22
CA VAL A 262 29.00 9.91 18.27
C VAL A 262 29.71 10.90 17.34
N ALA A 263 29.01 11.93 16.86
CA ALA A 263 29.61 12.96 16.01
C ALA A 263 30.70 13.77 16.74
N SER A 264 30.51 14.08 18.03
CA SER A 264 31.48 14.86 18.81
C SER A 264 32.66 14.03 19.34
N THR A 265 32.44 12.76 19.71
CA THR A 265 33.47 11.94 20.39
C THR A 265 34.06 10.83 19.52
N GLY A 266 33.40 10.49 18.40
CA GLY A 266 33.73 9.32 17.58
C GLY A 266 33.46 7.97 18.25
N ARG A 267 32.96 7.95 19.49
CA ARG A 267 32.80 6.74 20.29
C ARG A 267 31.41 6.13 20.11
N ILE A 268 31.37 4.90 19.61
CA ILE A 268 30.16 4.09 19.50
C ILE A 268 30.08 3.16 20.72
N GLN A 269 28.95 3.21 21.43
CA GLN A 269 28.69 2.33 22.57
C GLN A 269 28.04 1.00 22.10
N PRO A 270 28.24 -0.11 22.81
CA PRO A 270 27.54 -1.35 22.49
C PRO A 270 26.02 -1.20 22.68
N MET A 271 25.26 -1.31 21.60
CA MET A 271 23.82 -1.09 21.58
C MET A 271 23.08 -2.22 20.86
N THR A 272 21.89 -2.53 21.35
CA THR A 272 20.95 -3.44 20.69
C THR A 272 19.67 -2.69 20.37
N TYR A 273 19.23 -2.83 19.12
CA TYR A 273 18.00 -2.27 18.59
C TYR A 273 17.04 -3.40 18.29
N VAL A 274 15.77 -3.21 18.65
CA VAL A 274 14.70 -4.13 18.33
C VAL A 274 13.71 -3.40 17.43
N ILE A 275 13.46 -3.96 16.25
CA ILE A 275 12.45 -3.51 15.29
C ILE A 275 11.33 -4.54 15.32
N PHE A 276 10.12 -4.10 15.65
CA PHE A 276 8.95 -4.96 15.78
C PHE A 276 7.86 -4.53 14.80
N GLU A 277 7.54 -5.41 13.85
CA GLU A 277 6.48 -5.22 12.86
C GLU A 277 5.22 -5.99 13.29
N THR A 278 4.07 -5.31 13.34
CA THR A 278 2.82 -5.92 13.80
C THR A 278 1.58 -5.37 13.10
N GLY A 279 0.52 -6.19 13.07
CA GLY A 279 -0.72 -5.92 12.34
C GLY A 279 -0.53 -5.94 10.83
N LEU A 280 -1.58 -5.57 10.11
CA LEU A 280 -1.56 -5.32 8.67
C LEU A 280 -1.99 -3.88 8.36
N ALA A 281 -1.41 -3.30 7.32
CA ALA A 281 -1.80 -2.00 6.79
C ALA A 281 -3.29 -1.98 6.40
N PRO A 282 -3.94 -0.80 6.40
CA PRO A 282 -5.34 -0.68 6.01
C PRO A 282 -5.58 -1.21 4.60
N MET A 283 -6.73 -1.81 4.38
CA MET A 283 -7.16 -2.20 3.03
C MET A 283 -8.17 -1.21 2.49
N ARG A 284 -8.37 -1.22 1.17
CA ARG A 284 -9.43 -0.44 0.55
C ARG A 284 -10.69 -1.26 0.37
N ASP A 285 -11.80 -0.60 0.63
CA ASP A 285 -13.14 -1.07 0.36
C ASP A 285 -13.88 0.02 -0.44
N GLN A 286 -15.14 -0.18 -0.79
CA GLN A 286 -15.91 0.80 -1.57
C GLN A 286 -17.33 1.03 -1.05
N PHE A 287 -17.83 2.23 -1.29
CA PHE A 287 -19.24 2.57 -1.19
C PHE A 287 -19.72 3.15 -2.52
N ARG A 288 -21.04 3.17 -2.73
CA ARG A 288 -21.65 3.61 -4.00
C ARG A 288 -22.63 4.74 -3.74
N ILE A 289 -22.51 5.80 -4.53
CA ILE A 289 -23.49 6.89 -4.56
C ILE A 289 -24.23 6.83 -5.89
N THR A 290 -25.57 6.86 -5.82
CA THR A 290 -26.42 7.02 -7.00
C THR A 290 -26.50 8.50 -7.37
N LEU A 291 -26.07 8.81 -8.58
CA LEU A 291 -26.05 10.15 -9.15
C LEU A 291 -26.98 10.21 -10.35
N TYR A 292 -27.32 11.43 -10.76
CA TYR A 292 -28.24 11.68 -11.87
C TYR A 292 -27.60 12.62 -12.88
N MET A 293 -27.86 12.36 -14.16
CA MET A 293 -27.46 13.21 -15.27
C MET A 293 -28.58 13.31 -16.31
N VAL A 294 -28.52 14.32 -17.17
CA VAL A 294 -29.50 14.50 -18.25
C VAL A 294 -28.85 14.16 -19.59
N ILE A 295 -29.43 13.22 -20.32
CA ILE A 295 -28.99 12.84 -21.67
C ILE A 295 -30.18 12.96 -22.61
N ASN A 296 -30.08 13.80 -23.65
CA ASN A 296 -31.16 14.05 -24.62
C ASN A 296 -32.51 14.38 -23.96
N GLY A 297 -32.49 15.18 -22.89
CA GLY A 297 -33.69 15.58 -22.14
C GLY A 297 -34.29 14.51 -21.21
N ARG A 298 -33.68 13.32 -21.12
CA ARG A 298 -34.08 12.28 -20.17
C ARG A 298 -33.17 12.27 -18.95
N LEU A 299 -33.77 12.14 -17.77
CA LEU A 299 -33.04 11.89 -16.52
C LEU A 299 -32.56 10.44 -16.51
N VAL A 300 -31.26 10.25 -16.31
CA VAL A 300 -30.60 8.94 -16.26
C VAL A 300 -29.84 8.85 -14.94
N ASP A 301 -30.06 7.78 -14.21
CA ASP A 301 -29.31 7.47 -13.00
C ASP A 301 -28.06 6.64 -13.33
N PHE A 302 -27.03 6.78 -12.51
CA PHE A 302 -25.83 5.96 -12.55
C PHE A 302 -25.17 5.87 -11.18
N HIS A 303 -24.38 4.83 -10.98
CA HIS A 303 -23.66 4.62 -9.71
C HIS A 303 -22.20 4.99 -9.87
N ALA A 304 -21.69 5.82 -8.96
CA ALA A 304 -20.28 6.10 -8.78
C ALA A 304 -19.77 5.32 -7.56
N ALA A 305 -18.72 4.50 -7.75
CA ALA A 305 -18.10 3.72 -6.69
C ALA A 305 -16.85 4.42 -6.18
N PHE A 306 -16.84 4.79 -4.91
CA PHE A 306 -15.74 5.50 -4.26
C PHE A 306 -14.98 4.58 -3.31
N PRO A 307 -13.64 4.60 -3.33
CA PRO A 307 -12.85 3.82 -2.39
C PRO A 307 -12.87 4.46 -0.99
N PHE A 308 -12.75 3.67 0.06
CA PHE A 308 -12.43 4.16 1.41
C PHE A 308 -11.45 3.21 2.10
N LEU A 309 -10.76 3.71 3.13
CA LEU A 309 -9.83 2.90 3.91
C LEU A 309 -10.56 2.20 5.05
N ARG A 310 -10.41 0.88 5.13
CA ARG A 310 -10.83 0.07 6.26
C ARG A 310 -9.60 -0.35 7.05
N ARG A 311 -9.55 0.10 8.31
CA ARG A 311 -8.49 -0.29 9.25
C ARG A 311 -8.57 -1.79 9.55
N GLN A 312 -7.40 -2.37 9.77
CA GLN A 312 -7.25 -3.75 10.17
C GLN A 312 -6.97 -3.82 11.67
N GLU A 313 -7.68 -4.72 12.35
CA GLU A 313 -7.50 -5.01 13.77
C GLU A 313 -6.38 -6.04 13.99
N GLY A 314 -6.00 -6.23 15.25
CA GLY A 314 -5.08 -7.32 15.64
C GLY A 314 -3.60 -6.95 15.65
N ALA A 315 -3.25 -5.67 15.54
CA ALA A 315 -1.89 -5.23 15.87
C ALA A 315 -1.62 -5.41 17.37
N ILE A 316 -0.41 -5.89 17.69
CA ILE A 316 0.02 -6.12 19.07
C ILE A 316 0.46 -4.78 19.68
N PRO A 317 -0.06 -4.36 20.85
CA PRO A 317 0.22 -3.03 21.39
C PRO A 317 1.70 -2.74 21.62
N TYR A 318 2.45 -3.72 22.12
CA TYR A 318 3.90 -3.67 22.28
C TYR A 318 4.48 -5.08 22.41
N MET A 319 5.78 -5.21 22.13
CA MET A 319 6.59 -6.34 22.54
C MET A 319 7.42 -5.94 23.75
N SER A 320 7.51 -6.84 24.73
CA SER A 320 8.37 -6.70 25.89
C SER A 320 9.69 -7.42 25.66
N VAL A 321 10.80 -6.76 25.99
CA VAL A 321 12.16 -7.24 25.81
C VAL A 321 12.89 -7.16 27.15
N GLN A 322 13.17 -8.31 27.73
CA GLN A 322 13.98 -8.40 28.95
C GLN A 322 15.46 -8.47 28.55
N ALA A 323 16.26 -7.49 29.00
CA ALA A 323 17.69 -7.41 28.74
C ALA A 323 18.42 -6.79 29.93
N GLY A 324 19.54 -7.38 30.37
CA GLY A 324 20.37 -6.79 31.43
C GLY A 324 19.65 -6.52 32.76
N GLY A 325 18.62 -7.30 33.08
CA GLY A 325 17.81 -7.12 34.30
C GLY A 325 16.69 -6.07 34.18
N ALA A 326 16.53 -5.40 33.04
CA ALA A 326 15.47 -4.42 32.79
C ALA A 326 14.48 -4.90 31.73
N GLU A 327 13.22 -4.44 31.86
CA GLU A 327 12.19 -4.59 30.84
C GLU A 327 12.18 -3.37 29.92
N HIS A 328 12.22 -3.59 28.61
CA HIS A 328 12.06 -2.56 27.58
C HIS A 328 10.82 -2.88 26.74
N ARG A 329 9.96 -1.90 26.50
CA ARG A 329 8.74 -2.08 25.69
C ARG A 329 8.91 -1.36 24.36
N THR A 330 8.61 -2.04 23.25
CA THR A 330 8.64 -1.38 21.95
C THR A 330 7.61 -0.27 21.87
N VAL A 331 7.95 0.82 21.18
CA VAL A 331 7.07 1.98 20.98
C VAL A 331 6.98 2.28 19.49
N THR A 332 5.78 2.55 19.00
CA THR A 332 5.51 2.86 17.59
C THR A 332 6.39 4.00 17.08
N VAL A 333 7.08 3.75 15.97
CA VAL A 333 7.84 4.74 15.20
C VAL A 333 7.15 5.03 13.87
N ALA A 334 6.47 4.05 13.27
CA ALA A 334 5.63 4.26 12.10
C ALA A 334 4.25 3.63 12.29
N ASP A 335 3.21 4.40 11.97
CA ASP A 335 1.81 3.98 11.95
C ASP A 335 1.29 4.07 10.52
N MET A 336 1.11 2.92 9.87
CA MET A 336 0.71 2.84 8.48
C MET A 336 -0.77 3.20 8.27
N ASP A 337 -1.63 3.11 9.29
CA ASP A 337 -2.99 3.67 9.19
C ASP A 337 -2.91 5.19 9.01
N ARG A 338 -2.01 5.85 9.74
CA ARG A 338 -1.83 7.31 9.65
C ARG A 338 -1.11 7.72 8.36
N ILE A 339 -0.05 7.02 7.99
CA ILE A 339 0.74 7.33 6.77
C ILE A 339 -0.14 7.15 5.53
N ILE A 340 -0.77 5.97 5.37
CA ILE A 340 -1.63 5.67 4.22
C ILE A 340 -2.90 6.52 4.27
N GLY A 341 -3.47 6.75 5.46
CA GLY A 341 -4.63 7.62 5.65
C GLY A 341 -4.39 9.05 5.19
N GLN A 342 -3.22 9.62 5.52
CA GLN A 342 -2.87 10.97 5.09
C GLN A 342 -2.64 11.04 3.57
N GLU A 343 -1.91 10.08 3.00
CA GLU A 343 -1.71 10.02 1.54
C GLU A 343 -3.05 9.84 0.80
N PHE A 344 -3.95 9.02 1.34
CA PHE A 344 -5.29 8.84 0.77
C PHE A 344 -6.16 10.09 0.86
N LYS A 345 -6.17 10.78 2.01
CA LYS A 345 -6.90 12.06 2.19
C LYS A 345 -6.45 13.11 1.19
N ASN A 346 -5.14 13.20 0.98
CA ASN A 346 -4.56 14.12 0.03
C ASN A 346 -5.04 13.81 -1.39
N GLU A 347 -5.00 12.54 -1.81
CA GLU A 347 -5.45 12.15 -3.15
C GLU A 347 -6.97 12.23 -3.33
N LEU A 348 -7.74 12.37 -2.26
CA LEU A 348 -9.19 12.25 -2.28
C LEU A 348 -9.90 13.20 -3.27
N PRO A 349 -9.57 14.50 -3.37
CA PRO A 349 -10.23 15.39 -4.33
C PRO A 349 -10.03 14.94 -5.79
N ALA A 350 -8.83 14.45 -6.12
CA ALA A 350 -8.52 13.93 -7.44
C ALA A 350 -9.23 12.59 -7.69
N VAL A 351 -9.27 11.70 -6.70
CA VAL A 351 -9.99 10.42 -6.75
C VAL A 351 -11.48 10.63 -6.95
N VAL A 352 -12.12 11.50 -6.18
CA VAL A 352 -13.54 11.83 -6.30
C VAL A 352 -13.85 12.41 -7.68
N THR A 353 -13.09 13.42 -8.12
CA THR A 353 -13.25 14.05 -9.43
C THR A 353 -13.15 13.03 -10.57
N ARG A 354 -12.10 12.21 -10.55
CA ARG A 354 -11.88 11.17 -11.56
C ARG A 354 -13.01 10.14 -11.57
N THR A 355 -13.50 9.75 -10.38
CA THR A 355 -14.59 8.79 -10.23
C THR A 355 -15.89 9.34 -10.81
N LEU A 356 -16.21 10.60 -10.54
CA LEU A 356 -17.38 11.28 -11.08
C LEU A 356 -17.34 11.33 -12.62
N ILE A 357 -16.21 11.78 -13.20
CA ILE A 357 -16.03 11.85 -14.66
C ILE A 357 -16.10 10.47 -15.31
N ALA A 358 -15.37 9.48 -14.78
CA ALA A 358 -15.35 8.14 -15.35
C ALA A 358 -16.73 7.45 -15.28
N SER A 359 -17.46 7.68 -14.18
CA SER A 359 -18.79 7.10 -13.99
C SER A 359 -19.83 7.75 -14.92
N SER A 360 -19.77 9.07 -15.13
CA SER A 360 -20.68 9.77 -16.03
C SER A 360 -20.43 9.43 -17.50
N VAL A 361 -19.16 9.34 -17.94
CA VAL A 361 -18.79 8.89 -19.30
C VAL A 361 -19.31 7.46 -19.54
N LYS A 362 -19.14 6.56 -18.58
CA LYS A 362 -19.66 5.19 -18.69
C LYS A 362 -21.17 5.15 -18.76
N ALA A 363 -21.85 5.99 -17.98
CA ALA A 363 -23.31 6.11 -18.02
C ALA A 363 -23.78 6.58 -19.41
N ALA A 364 -23.12 7.59 -19.97
CA ALA A 364 -23.41 8.10 -21.31
C ALA A 364 -23.19 7.04 -22.40
N ALA A 365 -22.06 6.32 -22.36
CA ALA A 365 -21.78 5.23 -23.30
C ALA A 365 -22.80 4.08 -23.17
N SER A 366 -23.16 3.72 -21.94
CA SER A 366 -24.18 2.69 -21.68
C SER A 366 -25.55 3.10 -22.21
N TYR A 367 -25.93 4.37 -22.02
CA TYR A 367 -27.16 4.92 -22.56
C TYR A 367 -27.17 4.91 -24.10
N ALA A 368 -26.08 5.35 -24.74
CA ALA A 368 -25.94 5.34 -26.19
C ALA A 368 -26.04 3.92 -26.77
N ALA A 369 -25.41 2.93 -26.13
CA ALA A 369 -25.52 1.53 -26.53
C ALA A 369 -26.96 0.99 -26.42
N ARG A 370 -27.67 1.30 -25.33
CA ARG A 370 -29.09 0.93 -25.14
C ARG A 370 -29.98 1.57 -26.20
N GLU A 371 -29.76 2.84 -26.52
CA GLU A 371 -30.53 3.56 -27.54
C GLU A 371 -30.26 3.01 -28.96
N ALA A 372 -29.01 2.68 -29.28
CA ALA A 372 -28.65 2.03 -30.54
C ALA A 372 -29.28 0.64 -30.68
N ALA A 373 -29.35 -0.13 -29.59
CA ALA A 373 -30.05 -1.41 -29.56
C ALA A 373 -31.55 -1.25 -29.80
N ARG A 374 -32.21 -0.28 -29.14
CA ARG A 374 -33.64 0.03 -29.35
C ARG A 374 -33.96 0.46 -30.78
N ARG A 375 -33.05 1.17 -31.46
CA ARG A 375 -33.23 1.56 -32.87
C ARG A 375 -33.04 0.41 -33.86
N ARG A 376 -32.45 -0.71 -33.44
CA ARG A 376 -32.27 -1.92 -34.25
C ARG A 376 -33.48 -2.85 -34.23
N ASP A 377 -34.62 -2.39 -33.73
CA ASP A 377 -35.80 -3.22 -33.64
C ASP A 377 -36.41 -3.48 -35.03
N GLY A 378 -36.30 -4.74 -35.45
CA GLY A 378 -36.64 -5.20 -36.79
C GLY A 378 -36.26 -6.65 -37.12
N ARG A 379 -35.57 -7.41 -36.24
CA ARG A 379 -35.39 -8.88 -36.37
C ARG A 379 -34.96 -9.56 -35.05
N GLY A 380 -35.95 -10.03 -34.28
CA GLY A 380 -35.90 -11.32 -33.55
C GLY A 380 -35.30 -11.41 -32.13
N GLY A 381 -36.16 -11.28 -31.11
CA GLY A 381 -36.32 -12.07 -29.86
C GLY A 381 -35.13 -12.55 -28.99
N TRP A 382 -33.99 -12.92 -29.56
CA TRP A 382 -32.82 -13.43 -28.82
C TRP A 382 -31.64 -12.45 -28.84
N ALA A 383 -31.49 -11.64 -29.90
CA ALA A 383 -30.47 -10.60 -29.97
C ALA A 383 -30.73 -9.46 -28.96
N GLU A 384 -32.00 -9.16 -28.72
CA GLU A 384 -32.45 -8.19 -27.72
C GLU A 384 -32.28 -8.71 -26.29
N ALA A 385 -32.54 -10.01 -26.06
CA ALA A 385 -32.31 -10.69 -24.79
C ALA A 385 -30.81 -10.75 -24.44
N VAL A 386 -29.93 -11.06 -25.41
CA VAL A 386 -28.47 -11.04 -25.22
C VAL A 386 -27.93 -9.62 -25.01
N ALA A 387 -28.50 -8.60 -25.67
CA ALA A 387 -28.13 -7.21 -25.46
C ALA A 387 -28.55 -6.69 -24.06
N ASN A 388 -29.73 -7.08 -23.58
CA ASN A 388 -30.23 -6.72 -22.25
C ASN A 388 -29.52 -7.49 -21.12
N ILE A 389 -29.27 -8.81 -21.29
CA ILE A 389 -28.48 -9.62 -20.33
C ILE A 389 -27.03 -9.15 -20.30
N GLY A 390 -26.45 -8.85 -21.48
CA GLY A 390 -25.11 -8.30 -21.61
C GLY A 390 -24.95 -6.95 -20.91
N THR A 391 -25.94 -6.06 -20.98
CA THR A 391 -25.89 -4.73 -20.33
C THR A 391 -26.16 -4.75 -18.83
N VAL A 392 -26.97 -5.68 -18.30
CA VAL A 392 -27.17 -5.84 -16.85
C VAL A 392 -25.92 -6.44 -16.19
N LEU A 393 -25.28 -7.44 -16.81
CA LEU A 393 -23.99 -7.97 -16.36
C LEU A 393 -22.84 -6.95 -16.52
N TYR A 394 -22.92 -6.04 -17.50
CA TYR A 394 -21.90 -5.00 -17.75
C TYR A 394 -21.80 -3.97 -16.61
N GLN A 395 -22.92 -3.62 -15.97
CA GLN A 395 -22.95 -2.55 -14.98
C GLN A 395 -22.34 -2.95 -13.62
N GLU A 396 -22.46 -4.21 -13.21
CA GLU A 396 -21.92 -4.68 -11.92
C GLU A 396 -20.40 -4.88 -11.94
N VAL A 397 -19.85 -5.35 -13.08
CA VAL A 397 -18.41 -5.63 -13.23
C VAL A 397 -17.59 -4.34 -13.47
N MET A 398 -18.16 -3.33 -14.13
CA MET A 398 -17.41 -2.14 -14.53
C MET A 398 -17.34 -1.04 -13.46
N ASN A 399 -18.26 -0.97 -12.49
CA ASN A 399 -18.30 0.09 -11.47
C ASN A 399 -17.65 -0.36 -10.15
N GLN A 400 -16.38 -0.75 -10.23
CA GLN A 400 -15.55 -1.03 -9.06
C GLN A 400 -14.53 0.08 -8.89
N ALA A 401 -14.38 0.57 -7.65
CA ALA A 401 -13.27 1.42 -7.28
C ALA A 401 -11.96 0.60 -7.31
N ASP A 402 -10.83 1.29 -7.38
CA ASP A 402 -9.54 0.63 -7.20
C ASP A 402 -9.33 0.25 -5.72
N LEU A 403 -9.58 -1.03 -5.41
CA LEU A 403 -9.46 -1.60 -4.07
C LEU A 403 -8.04 -2.12 -3.76
N ARG A 404 -7.08 -1.94 -4.67
CA ARG A 404 -5.74 -2.51 -4.55
C ARG A 404 -4.92 -1.74 -3.52
N THR A 405 -4.34 -2.46 -2.57
CA THR A 405 -3.35 -1.98 -1.60
C THR A 405 -2.36 -3.09 -1.29
N TRP A 406 -1.13 -2.74 -0.88
CA TRP A 406 -0.17 -3.70 -0.36
C TRP A 406 -0.59 -4.17 1.04
N ARG A 407 -1.23 -5.34 1.11
CA ARG A 407 -1.93 -5.84 2.30
C ARG A 407 -1.01 -6.45 3.35
N THR A 408 0.17 -6.94 2.97
CA THR A 408 1.15 -7.56 3.89
C THR A 408 2.12 -6.56 4.53
N LEU A 409 2.02 -5.26 4.22
CA LEU A 409 2.71 -4.24 5.02
C LEU A 409 2.21 -4.26 6.47
N PRO A 410 3.06 -3.97 7.47
CA PRO A 410 2.65 -3.94 8.86
C PRO A 410 1.72 -2.76 9.13
N LYS A 411 0.82 -2.90 10.11
CA LYS A 411 0.05 -1.76 10.63
C LYS A 411 0.97 -0.77 11.34
N GLN A 412 1.86 -1.32 12.16
CA GLN A 412 2.78 -0.56 12.99
C GLN A 412 4.18 -1.15 12.90
N ILE A 413 5.15 -0.25 12.85
CA ILE A 413 6.56 -0.57 13.11
C ILE A 413 6.90 0.11 14.43
N GLN A 414 7.35 -0.69 15.38
CA GLN A 414 7.70 -0.28 16.72
C GLN A 414 9.18 -0.53 16.96
N VAL A 415 9.78 0.25 17.85
CA VAL A 415 11.20 0.13 18.17
C VAL A 415 11.45 0.17 19.67
N ALA A 416 12.50 -0.52 20.08
CA ALA A 416 13.14 -0.34 21.38
C ALA A 416 14.67 -0.34 21.18
N SER A 417 15.39 0.39 22.03
CA SER A 417 16.85 0.35 22.06
C SER A 417 17.37 0.35 23.49
N PHE A 418 18.45 -0.37 23.72
CA PHE A 418 19.07 -0.53 25.04
C PHE A 418 20.54 -0.94 24.91
N PRO A 419 21.38 -0.69 25.92
CA PRO A 419 22.76 -1.18 25.93
C PRO A 419 22.81 -2.69 25.75
N THR A 420 23.74 -3.19 24.93
CA THR A 420 23.89 -4.63 24.73
C THR A 420 24.22 -5.31 26.05
N PRO A 421 23.42 -6.29 26.52
CA PRO A 421 23.64 -6.92 27.82
C PRO A 421 24.94 -7.74 27.83
N PRO A 422 25.65 -7.83 28.98
CA PRO A 422 26.93 -8.54 29.05
C PRO A 422 26.86 -10.03 28.70
N ASP A 423 25.73 -10.69 29.00
CA ASP A 423 25.46 -12.09 28.68
C ASP A 423 25.01 -12.30 27.22
N ARG A 424 24.81 -11.20 26.48
CA ARG A 424 24.32 -11.17 25.09
C ARG A 424 23.02 -11.92 24.88
N LYS A 425 22.15 -11.98 25.88
CA LYS A 425 20.83 -12.61 25.76
C LYS A 425 19.72 -11.60 25.98
N ILE A 426 18.71 -11.69 25.13
CA ILE A 426 17.45 -10.98 25.31
C ILE A 426 16.30 -12.00 25.32
N THR A 427 15.29 -11.74 26.14
CA THR A 427 14.08 -12.57 26.17
C THR A 427 12.90 -11.75 25.66
N LEU A 428 12.14 -12.32 24.74
CA LEU A 428 11.04 -11.67 24.04
C LEU A 428 9.69 -12.21 24.52
N SER A 429 8.77 -11.29 24.82
CA SER A 429 7.39 -11.60 25.22
C SER A 429 6.41 -10.69 24.47
N MET A 430 5.24 -11.21 24.11
CA MET A 430 4.14 -10.36 23.63
C MET A 430 3.54 -9.57 24.80
N ALA A 431 2.81 -8.49 24.52
CA ALA A 431 2.17 -7.65 25.54
C ALA A 431 1.41 -8.49 26.59
N GLY A 432 1.92 -8.50 27.83
CA GLY A 432 1.33 -9.25 28.95
C GLY A 432 1.37 -10.78 28.83
N GLY A 433 2.05 -11.33 27.81
CA GLY A 433 2.16 -12.77 27.56
C GLY A 433 3.42 -13.39 28.15
N PRO A 434 3.51 -14.74 28.17
CA PRO A 434 4.73 -15.43 28.56
C PRO A 434 5.86 -15.19 27.54
N PRO A 435 7.12 -15.41 27.93
CA PRO A 435 8.24 -15.47 27.00
C PRO A 435 7.99 -16.46 25.87
N PHE A 436 8.23 -16.04 24.63
CA PHE A 436 8.12 -16.92 23.45
C PHE A 436 9.47 -17.23 22.81
N ALA A 437 10.50 -16.42 23.07
CA ALA A 437 11.84 -16.65 22.53
C ALA A 437 12.93 -16.06 23.44
N THR A 438 14.09 -16.70 23.44
CA THR A 438 15.35 -16.11 23.94
C THR A 438 16.29 -16.02 22.75
N VAL A 439 16.80 -14.82 22.48
CA VAL A 439 17.71 -14.56 21.35
C VAL A 439 19.11 -14.32 21.92
N GLU A 440 20.07 -15.12 21.43
CA GLU A 440 21.49 -14.87 21.64
C GLU A 440 21.97 -13.88 20.57
N LEU A 441 22.46 -12.72 21.03
CA LEU A 441 22.86 -11.61 20.18
C LEU A 441 24.20 -11.92 19.50
N ILE A 442 24.29 -11.57 18.20
CA ILE A 442 25.53 -11.63 17.43
C ILE A 442 26.67 -10.92 18.19
N PRO A 443 27.92 -11.42 18.11
CA PRO A 443 29.08 -10.79 18.72
C PRO A 443 29.50 -9.51 17.97
N ALA A 444 28.71 -8.45 18.10
CA ALA A 444 28.90 -7.15 17.48
C ALA A 444 28.69 -6.01 18.49
N THR A 445 29.19 -4.83 18.13
CA THR A 445 29.02 -3.60 18.91
C THR A 445 27.60 -3.08 18.74
N VAL A 446 27.09 -3.07 17.51
CA VAL A 446 25.70 -2.65 17.25
C VAL A 446 24.92 -3.79 16.62
N ASN A 447 23.90 -4.26 17.36
CA ASN A 447 23.03 -5.36 16.96
C ASN A 447 21.63 -4.84 16.63
N VAL A 448 20.99 -5.43 15.63
CA VAL A 448 19.59 -5.21 15.31
C VAL A 448 18.86 -6.55 15.31
N VAL A 449 17.75 -6.63 16.03
CA VAL A 449 16.84 -7.77 16.05
C VAL A 449 15.52 -7.32 15.44
N CYS A 450 15.14 -7.92 14.33
CA CYS A 450 13.86 -7.71 13.68
C CYS A 450 12.89 -8.82 14.08
N VAL A 451 11.69 -8.44 14.50
CA VAL A 451 10.62 -9.37 14.84
C VAL A 451 9.38 -9.01 14.04
N THR A 452 8.83 -9.96 13.30
CA THR A 452 7.57 -9.79 12.56
C THR A 452 6.51 -10.69 13.20
N CYS A 453 5.43 -10.09 13.69
CA CYS A 453 4.29 -10.79 14.27
C CYS A 453 2.99 -10.05 13.93
N PRO A 454 2.32 -10.42 12.82
CA PRO A 454 1.18 -9.67 12.30
C PRO A 454 -0.10 -9.84 13.13
N SER A 455 -0.19 -10.85 14.00
CA SER A 455 -1.33 -11.05 14.91
C SER A 455 -0.88 -11.73 16.21
N PRO A 456 -1.66 -11.64 17.31
CA PRO A 456 -1.35 -12.34 18.57
C PRO A 456 -1.25 -13.86 18.43
N MET A 457 -1.81 -14.43 17.35
CA MET A 457 -1.82 -15.87 17.09
C MET A 457 -0.79 -16.29 16.05
N ALA A 458 -0.07 -15.33 15.47
CA ALA A 458 0.98 -15.62 14.52
C ALA A 458 2.19 -16.25 15.20
N ARG A 459 2.87 -17.17 14.51
CA ARG A 459 4.23 -17.56 14.87
C ARG A 459 5.17 -16.40 14.53
N PRO A 460 5.92 -15.84 15.51
CA PRO A 460 6.81 -14.72 15.23
C PRO A 460 7.99 -15.17 14.37
N ALA A 461 8.34 -14.37 13.36
CA ALA A 461 9.62 -14.49 12.67
C ALA A 461 10.64 -13.60 13.39
N ILE A 462 11.84 -14.12 13.63
CA ILE A 462 12.94 -13.40 14.29
C ILE A 462 14.16 -13.45 13.39
N HIS A 463 14.69 -12.28 13.07
CA HIS A 463 15.91 -12.11 12.29
C HIS A 463 16.85 -11.18 13.06
N GLN A 464 18.16 -11.33 12.86
CA GLN A 464 19.14 -10.42 13.46
C GLN A 464 20.32 -10.17 12.53
N PHE A 465 20.89 -8.99 12.66
CA PHE A 465 22.08 -8.58 11.92
C PHE A 465 22.90 -7.57 12.73
N LYS A 466 24.13 -7.33 12.30
CA LYS A 466 25.03 -6.35 12.91
C LYS A 466 25.17 -5.12 12.02
N LEU A 467 25.28 -3.94 12.64
CA LEU A 467 25.68 -2.71 11.96
C LEU A 467 27.15 -2.35 12.23
N LYS A 468 27.74 -2.82 13.33
CA LYS A 468 29.14 -2.53 13.73
C LYS A 468 29.79 -3.68 14.47
#